data_AF-A0A5J5EGR6-F1
#
_entry.id   AF-A0A5J5EGR6-F1
#
_cell.length_a   1.000
_cell.length_b   1.000
_cell.length_c   1.000
_cell.angle_alpha   90.00
_cell.angle_beta   90.00
_cell.angle_gamma   90.00
#
_symmetry.space_group_name_H-M   'P 1'
#
loop_
_entity.id
_entity.type
_entity.pdbx_description
1 polymer ?
#
loop_
_entity_poly.entity_id
_entity_poly.type
_entity_poly.pdbx_seq_one_letter_code
_entity_poly.pdbx_strand_id
1 'polypeptide(L)'
;MSDSELFFSLLRISAIQALRAAGITTAKPSVVDSFTDIVARYLMLLGSTTKDMAEGAGRLHAELDDVRMALEHVGIVRPLNVFNDPHDEDTRGVDTLVEWFRGPQAKEMRRVAGTDQDEGTGVKSEEWVNAMMKLAEKRAKME
;
A
#
# COMPACT_ATOMS: atom_id res chain seq x y z
N MET A 1 14.39 20.99 -6.98
CA MET A 1 13.25 20.20 -6.47
C MET A 1 13.50 19.98 -5.00
N SER A 2 12.60 20.43 -4.14
CA SER A 2 12.70 20.17 -2.70
C SER A 2 12.32 18.72 -2.38
N ASP A 3 12.75 18.20 -1.23
CA ASP A 3 12.38 16.86 -0.79
C ASP A 3 10.85 16.70 -0.68
N SER A 4 10.15 17.76 -0.24
CA SER A 4 8.68 17.77 -0.19
C SER A 4 8.03 17.65 -1.57
N GLU A 5 8.58 18.29 -2.60
CA GLU A 5 8.10 18.15 -3.98
C GLU A 5 8.33 16.74 -4.52
N LEU A 6 9.46 16.10 -4.16
CA LEU A 6 9.75 14.72 -4.50
C LEU A 6 8.74 13.77 -3.86
N PHE A 7 8.53 13.87 -2.54
CA PHE A 7 7.61 13.00 -1.82
C PHE A 7 6.17 13.18 -2.30
N PHE A 8 5.74 14.41 -2.55
CA PHE A 8 4.42 14.68 -3.12
C PHE A 8 4.27 14.05 -4.51
N SER A 9 5.30 14.16 -5.37
CA SER A 9 5.28 13.57 -6.71
C SER A 9 5.19 12.04 -6.68
N LEU A 10 5.89 11.38 -5.74
CA LEU A 10 5.80 9.94 -5.53
C LEU A 10 4.43 9.52 -4.99
N LEU A 11 3.89 10.27 -4.03
CA LEU A 11 2.55 10.02 -3.50
C LEU A 11 1.48 10.19 -4.58
N ARG A 12 1.65 11.17 -5.46
CA ARG A 12 0.78 11.42 -6.60
C ARG A 12 0.70 10.24 -7.56
N ILE A 13 1.81 9.54 -7.80
CA ILE A 13 1.82 8.30 -8.59
C ILE A 13 0.96 7.23 -7.90
N SER A 14 1.12 7.05 -6.59
CA SER A 14 0.34 6.08 -5.80
C SER A 14 -1.14 6.42 -5.77
N ALA A 15 -1.48 7.72 -5.66
CA ALA A 15 -2.83 8.25 -5.76
C ALA A 15 -3.49 7.92 -7.10
N ILE A 16 -2.78 8.11 -8.22
CA ILE A 16 -3.26 7.74 -9.56
C ILE A 16 -3.52 6.24 -9.66
N GLN A 17 -2.63 5.41 -9.12
CA GLN A 17 -2.80 3.96 -9.11
C GLN A 17 -4.04 3.54 -8.32
N ALA A 18 -4.26 4.12 -7.13
CA ALA A 18 -5.44 3.87 -6.32
C ALA A 18 -6.75 4.28 -7.03
N LEU A 19 -6.78 5.47 -7.63
CA LEU A 19 -7.93 5.96 -8.39
C LEU A 19 -8.23 5.05 -9.60
N ARG A 20 -7.20 4.64 -10.33
CA ARG A 20 -7.36 3.73 -11.48
C ARG A 20 -7.87 2.36 -11.05
N ALA A 21 -7.38 1.81 -9.93
CA ALA A 21 -7.86 0.54 -9.38
C ALA A 21 -9.32 0.63 -8.87
N ALA A 22 -9.76 1.82 -8.44
CA ALA A 22 -11.15 2.10 -8.13
C ALA A 22 -12.05 2.30 -9.38
N GLY A 23 -11.50 2.15 -10.59
CA GLY A 23 -12.22 2.31 -11.86
C GLY A 23 -12.20 3.74 -12.41
N ILE A 24 -11.52 4.69 -11.76
CA ILE A 24 -11.39 6.07 -12.23
C ILE A 24 -10.21 6.13 -13.21
N THR A 25 -10.48 5.98 -14.50
CA THR A 25 -9.44 5.93 -15.54
C THR A 25 -8.95 7.31 -15.99
N THR A 26 -9.74 8.35 -15.76
CA THR A 26 -9.45 9.73 -16.19
C THR A 26 -9.95 10.73 -15.16
N ALA A 27 -9.09 11.69 -14.81
CA ALA A 27 -9.42 12.79 -13.92
C ALA A 27 -8.66 14.05 -14.34
N LYS A 28 -9.17 15.23 -13.98
CA LYS A 28 -8.42 16.49 -14.15
C LYS A 28 -7.19 16.47 -13.24
N PRO A 29 -6.05 17.08 -13.63
CA PRO A 29 -4.86 17.16 -12.77
C PRO A 29 -5.18 17.70 -11.37
N SER A 30 -6.03 18.73 -11.27
CA SER A 30 -6.46 19.31 -9.99
C SER A 30 -7.17 18.31 -9.07
N VAL A 31 -7.90 17.34 -9.61
CA VAL A 31 -8.57 16.30 -8.80
C VAL A 31 -7.56 15.32 -8.24
N VAL A 32 -6.58 14.91 -9.06
CA VAL A 32 -5.49 14.04 -8.63
C VAL A 32 -4.66 14.73 -7.55
N ASP A 33 -4.34 16.00 -7.74
CA ASP A 33 -3.55 16.77 -6.78
C ASP A 33 -4.31 16.95 -5.46
N SER A 34 -5.63 17.23 -5.53
CA SER A 34 -6.49 17.31 -4.33
C SER A 34 -6.58 15.98 -3.60
N PHE A 35 -6.76 14.87 -4.32
CA PHE A 35 -6.77 13.54 -3.72
C PHE A 35 -5.42 13.18 -3.10
N THR A 36 -4.31 13.54 -3.76
CA THR A 36 -2.96 13.36 -3.23
C THR A 36 -2.74 14.15 -1.94
N ASP A 37 -3.22 15.40 -1.88
CA ASP A 37 -3.19 16.22 -0.66
C ASP A 37 -4.01 15.60 0.48
N ILE A 38 -5.22 15.09 0.18
CA ILE A 38 -6.04 14.38 1.17
C ILE A 38 -5.31 13.15 1.71
N VAL A 39 -4.69 12.34 0.84
CA VAL A 39 -3.91 11.17 1.25
C VAL A 39 -2.71 11.59 2.12
N ALA A 40 -2.00 12.65 1.74
CA ALA A 40 -0.86 13.15 2.52
C ALA A 40 -1.28 13.58 3.93
N ARG A 41 -2.36 14.37 4.04
CA ARG A 41 -2.91 14.81 5.32
C ARG A 41 -3.43 13.65 6.16
N TYR A 42 -4.03 12.64 5.52
CA TYR A 42 -4.50 11.44 6.19
C TYR A 42 -3.35 10.61 6.77
N LEU A 43 -2.27 10.40 6.01
CA LEU A 43 -1.08 9.71 6.50
C LEU A 43 -0.42 10.46 7.67
N MET A 44 -0.39 11.80 7.59
CA MET A 44 0.13 12.64 8.67
C MET A 44 -0.74 12.53 9.93
N LEU A 45 -2.07 12.59 9.77
CA LEU A 45 -3.03 12.39 10.85
C LEU A 45 -2.81 11.03 11.51
N LEU A 46 -2.82 9.94 10.73
CA LEU A 46 -2.63 8.58 11.24
C LEU A 46 -1.29 8.42 11.98
N GLY A 47 -0.21 8.97 11.43
CA GLY A 47 1.11 8.94 12.06
C GLY A 47 1.16 9.71 13.38
N SER A 48 0.57 10.91 13.43
CA SER A 48 0.47 11.70 14.66
C SER A 48 -0.39 11.02 15.72
N THR A 49 -1.55 10.48 15.35
CA THR A 49 -2.41 9.74 16.29
C THR A 49 -1.72 8.50 16.82
N THR A 50 -1.00 7.75 15.97
CA THR A 50 -0.22 6.57 16.39
C THR A 50 0.86 6.96 17.40
N LYS A 51 1.55 8.07 17.15
CA LYS A 51 2.55 8.62 18.08
C LYS A 51 1.92 8.99 19.43
N ASP A 52 0.76 9.66 19.42
CA ASP A 52 0.06 10.07 20.63
C ASP A 52 -0.39 8.86 21.47
N MET A 53 -0.82 7.76 20.83
CA MET A 53 -1.16 6.50 21.52
C MET A 53 0.08 5.89 22.21
N ALA A 54 1.21 5.84 21.51
CA ALA A 54 2.46 5.32 22.06
C ALA A 54 2.96 6.16 23.24
N GLU A 55 2.93 7.49 23.12
CA GLU A 55 3.29 8.42 24.19
C GLU A 55 2.33 8.30 25.39
N GLY A 56 1.04 8.11 25.13
CA GLY A 56 0.03 7.83 26.17
C GLY A 56 0.30 6.54 26.95
N ALA A 57 0.87 5.53 26.29
CA ALA A 57 1.34 4.30 26.93
C ALA A 57 2.74 4.44 27.59
N GLY A 58 3.35 5.64 27.56
CA GLY A 58 4.68 5.91 28.11
C GLY A 58 5.82 5.32 27.28
N ARG A 59 5.57 4.97 26.01
CA ARG A 59 6.56 4.40 25.08
C ARG A 59 7.07 5.46 24.10
N LEU A 60 8.35 5.34 23.72
CA LEU A 60 8.98 6.23 22.72
C LEU A 60 8.81 5.74 21.28
N HIS A 61 8.48 4.47 21.09
CA HIS A 61 8.33 3.84 19.79
C HIS A 61 6.92 3.28 19.67
N ALA A 62 6.27 3.58 18.56
CA ALA A 62 4.97 3.02 18.23
C ALA A 62 5.08 1.53 17.91
N GLU A 63 4.13 0.77 18.45
CA GLU A 63 3.95 -0.65 18.22
C GLU A 63 2.66 -0.89 17.43
N LEU A 64 2.41 -2.15 17.06
CA LEU A 64 1.24 -2.52 16.27
C LEU A 64 -0.08 -2.12 16.95
N ASP A 65 -0.13 -2.22 18.28
CA ASP A 65 -1.32 -1.87 19.06
C ASP A 65 -1.64 -0.38 18.98
N ASP A 66 -0.63 0.49 18.91
CA ASP A 66 -0.83 1.94 18.74
C ASP A 66 -1.42 2.25 17.37
N VAL A 67 -0.95 1.55 16.34
CA VAL A 67 -1.48 1.69 14.96
C VAL A 67 -2.93 1.21 14.91
N ARG A 68 -3.24 0.07 15.55
CA ARG A 68 -4.61 -0.45 15.67
C ARG A 68 -5.51 0.57 16.37
N MET A 69 -5.10 1.09 17.52
CA MET A 69 -5.85 2.10 18.28
C MET A 69 -6.02 3.40 17.48
N ALA A 70 -4.99 3.83 16.76
CA ALA A 70 -5.07 5.00 15.89
C ALA A 70 -6.06 4.78 14.74
N LEU A 71 -6.05 3.60 14.09
CA LEU A 71 -7.01 3.22 13.06
C LEU A 71 -8.46 3.20 13.56
N GLU A 72 -8.67 2.80 14.82
CA GLU A 72 -9.97 2.90 15.48
C GLU A 72 -10.36 4.35 15.74
N HIS A 73 -9.43 5.15 16.24
CA HIS A 73 -9.65 6.57 16.54
C HIS A 73 -9.99 7.40 15.29
N VAL A 74 -9.34 7.12 14.16
CA VAL A 74 -9.64 7.77 12.87
C VAL A 74 -10.82 7.13 12.13
N GLY A 75 -11.44 6.08 12.69
CA GLY A 75 -12.68 5.48 12.22
C GLY A 75 -12.56 4.50 11.06
N ILE A 76 -11.34 4.03 10.72
CA ILE A 76 -11.14 2.97 9.72
C ILE A 76 -11.58 1.62 10.28
N VAL A 77 -11.13 1.31 11.49
CA VAL A 77 -11.55 0.11 12.22
C VAL A 77 -12.69 0.52 13.13
N ARG A 78 -13.88 -0.02 12.90
CA ARG A 78 -15.04 0.26 13.74
C ARG A 78 -15.30 -0.95 14.62
N PRO A 79 -15.26 -0.83 15.97
CA PRO A 79 -15.82 -1.87 16.83
C PRO A 79 -17.32 -1.93 16.51
N LEU A 80 -17.78 -3.08 16.02
CA LEU A 80 -19.17 -3.26 15.60
C LEU A 80 -20.09 -3.47 16.81
N ASN A 81 -19.52 -3.77 17.99
CA ASN A 81 -20.27 -3.88 19.24
C ASN A 81 -19.89 -2.76 20.23
N VAL A 82 -20.50 -1.58 20.11
CA VAL A 82 -20.43 -0.54 21.16
C VAL A 82 -21.18 -0.96 22.44
N PHE A 83 -21.97 -2.05 22.38
CA PHE A 83 -22.89 -2.50 23.44
C PHE A 83 -22.55 -3.87 24.06
N ASN A 84 -21.48 -4.56 23.63
CA ASN A 84 -21.07 -5.82 24.27
C ASN A 84 -19.98 -5.60 25.34
N ASP A 85 -19.75 -6.66 26.10
CA ASP A 85 -18.78 -6.77 27.18
C ASP A 85 -17.44 -6.06 26.85
N PRO A 86 -16.99 -5.10 27.66
CA PRO A 86 -15.68 -4.45 27.52
C PRO A 86 -14.48 -5.42 27.52
N HIS A 87 -14.68 -6.67 27.95
CA HIS A 87 -13.68 -7.73 27.93
C HIS A 87 -13.70 -8.59 26.65
N ASP A 88 -14.66 -8.38 25.74
CA ASP A 88 -14.69 -9.01 24.43
C ASP A 88 -13.80 -8.20 23.47
N GLU A 89 -12.62 -8.73 23.14
CA GLU A 89 -11.73 -8.14 22.15
C GLU A 89 -12.38 -8.24 20.76
N ASP A 90 -13.26 -7.30 20.42
CA ASP A 90 -13.95 -7.26 19.13
C ASP A 90 -12.96 -7.03 17.98
N THR A 91 -12.54 -8.11 17.32
CA THR A 91 -11.62 -8.06 16.18
C THR A 91 -12.32 -7.87 14.84
N ARG A 92 -13.65 -7.86 14.77
CA ARG A 92 -14.37 -7.92 13.47
C ARG A 92 -14.07 -6.74 12.55
N GLY A 93 -13.79 -5.56 13.11
CA GLY A 93 -13.33 -4.40 12.34
C GLY A 93 -11.95 -4.64 11.72
N VAL A 94 -11.06 -5.30 12.44
CA VAL A 94 -9.74 -5.71 11.94
C VAL A 94 -9.90 -6.84 10.92
N ASP A 95 -10.77 -7.82 11.17
CA ASP A 95 -11.06 -8.91 10.24
C ASP A 95 -11.58 -8.36 8.90
N THR A 96 -12.50 -7.40 8.95
CA THR A 96 -13.01 -6.69 7.76
C THR A 96 -11.89 -5.98 7.00
N LEU A 97 -10.96 -5.33 7.71
CA LEU A 97 -9.81 -4.68 7.10
C LEU A 97 -8.88 -5.71 6.43
N VAL A 98 -8.61 -6.84 7.09
CA VAL A 98 -7.79 -7.94 6.55
C VAL A 98 -8.46 -8.55 5.31
N GLU A 99 -9.77 -8.77 5.35
CA GLU A 99 -10.56 -9.24 4.21
C GLU A 99 -10.49 -8.26 3.04
N TRP A 100 -10.55 -6.95 3.30
CA TRP A 100 -10.38 -5.95 2.26
C TRP A 100 -9.01 -6.04 1.56
N PHE A 101 -7.91 -6.21 2.33
CA PHE A 101 -6.56 -6.39 1.77
C PHE A 101 -6.41 -7.67 0.92
N ARG A 102 -7.15 -8.72 1.27
CA ARG A 102 -7.22 -9.98 0.52
C ARG A 102 -8.23 -9.95 -0.63
N GLY A 103 -9.12 -8.95 -0.61
CA GLY A 103 -10.24 -8.83 -1.53
C GLY A 103 -9.84 -8.46 -2.96
N PRO A 104 -10.82 -8.49 -3.87
CA PRO A 104 -10.61 -8.21 -5.29
C PRO A 104 -10.13 -6.77 -5.54
N GLN A 105 -10.57 -5.80 -4.74
CA GLN A 105 -10.16 -4.41 -4.89
C GLN A 105 -8.66 -4.21 -4.59
N ALA A 106 -8.16 -4.78 -3.49
CA ALA A 106 -6.75 -4.71 -3.16
C ALA A 106 -5.87 -5.50 -4.16
N LYS A 107 -6.40 -6.62 -4.70
CA LYS A 107 -5.77 -7.32 -5.82
C LYS A 107 -5.65 -6.41 -7.05
N GLU A 108 -6.72 -5.71 -7.41
CA GLU A 108 -6.70 -4.79 -8.55
C GLU A 108 -5.72 -3.63 -8.32
N MET A 109 -5.61 -3.11 -7.10
CA MET A 109 -4.58 -2.12 -6.74
C MET A 109 -3.17 -2.62 -6.99
N ARG A 110 -2.85 -3.87 -6.59
CA ARG A 110 -1.55 -4.50 -6.85
C ARG A 110 -1.29 -4.69 -8.35
N ARG A 111 -2.32 -5.13 -9.09
CA ARG A 111 -2.25 -5.28 -10.55
C ARG A 111 -1.95 -3.95 -11.25
N VAL A 112 -2.63 -2.88 -10.85
CA VAL A 112 -2.42 -1.53 -11.40
C VAL A 112 -1.05 -0.96 -11.02
N ALA A 113 -0.58 -1.24 -9.80
CA ALA A 113 0.75 -0.84 -9.35
C ALA A 113 1.88 -1.64 -10.03
N GLY A 114 1.55 -2.73 -10.74
CA GLY A 114 2.54 -3.61 -11.36
C GLY A 114 3.28 -4.50 -10.36
N THR A 115 2.76 -4.63 -9.13
CA THR A 115 3.31 -5.50 -8.08
C THR A 115 2.77 -6.92 -8.17
N ASP A 116 1.61 -7.10 -8.82
CA ASP A 116 1.08 -8.39 -9.28
C ASP A 116 1.84 -8.79 -10.58
N GLN A 117 3.16 -8.92 -10.51
CA GLN A 117 3.83 -9.80 -11.45
C GLN A 117 3.52 -11.20 -10.97
N ASP A 118 2.76 -11.96 -11.77
CA ASP A 118 2.70 -13.40 -11.64
C ASP A 118 4.14 -13.89 -11.37
N GLU A 119 4.32 -14.69 -10.33
CA GLU A 119 5.56 -15.47 -10.14
C GLU A 119 5.90 -16.31 -11.40
N GLY A 120 5.01 -16.37 -12.40
CA GLY A 120 5.19 -16.94 -13.74
C GLY A 120 5.54 -15.97 -14.89
N THR A 121 5.78 -14.67 -14.65
CA THR A 121 6.27 -13.72 -15.69
C THR A 121 7.66 -13.16 -15.40
N GLY A 122 8.43 -13.87 -14.59
CA GLY A 122 9.85 -13.95 -14.90
C GLY A 122 9.93 -14.45 -16.35
N VAL A 123 10.23 -13.56 -17.30
CA VAL A 123 10.97 -13.96 -18.50
C VAL A 123 12.10 -14.78 -17.92
N LYS A 124 12.01 -16.11 -18.08
CA LYS A 124 12.82 -17.05 -17.31
C LYS A 124 14.24 -16.56 -17.42
N SER A 125 14.82 -16.10 -16.32
CA SER A 125 16.23 -15.68 -16.27
C SER A 125 17.10 -16.75 -16.96
N GLU A 126 16.70 -18.01 -16.78
CA GLU A 126 17.25 -19.20 -17.43
C GLU A 126 17.09 -19.24 -18.97
N GLU A 127 15.98 -18.80 -19.56
CA GLU A 127 15.82 -18.76 -21.03
C GLU A 127 16.74 -17.71 -21.67
N TRP A 128 16.88 -16.55 -21.04
CA TRP A 128 17.76 -15.49 -21.53
C TRP A 128 19.25 -15.90 -21.38
N VAL A 129 19.61 -16.50 -20.25
CA VAL A 129 20.96 -17.06 -20.02
C VAL A 129 21.28 -18.17 -21.01
N ASN A 130 20.34 -19.08 -21.28
CA ASN A 130 20.54 -20.15 -22.27
C ASN A 130 20.67 -19.61 -23.71
N ALA A 131 19.93 -18.56 -24.05
CA ALA A 131 20.07 -17.88 -25.34
C ALA A 131 21.46 -17.22 -25.50
N MET A 132 21.98 -16.59 -24.44
CA MET A 132 23.31 -15.99 -24.42
C MET A 132 24.43 -17.03 -24.55
N MET A 133 24.33 -18.15 -23.82
CA MET A 133 25.29 -19.26 -23.91
C MET A 133 25.36 -19.84 -25.33
N LYS A 134 24.20 -20.07 -25.96
CA LYS A 134 24.14 -20.53 -27.36
C LYS A 134 24.74 -19.53 -28.34
N LEU A 135 24.56 -18.23 -28.10
CA LEU A 135 25.13 -17.18 -28.94
C LEU A 135 26.67 -17.15 -28.82
N ALA A 136 27.20 -17.34 -27.61
CA ALA A 136 28.63 -17.43 -27.34
C ALA A 136 29.27 -18.65 -28.01
N GLU A 137 28.66 -19.83 -27.89
CA GLU A 137 29.10 -21.05 -28.58
C GLU A 137 29.09 -20.90 -30.09
N LYS A 138 28.08 -20.23 -30.64
CA LYS A 138 27.98 -19.98 -32.09
C LYS A 138 29.09 -19.04 -32.57
N ARG A 139 29.46 -18.03 -31.78
CA ARG A 139 30.58 -17.12 -32.10
C ARG A 139 31.92 -17.83 -32.03
N ALA A 140 32.15 -18.68 -31.02
CA ALA A 140 33.38 -19.46 -30.89
C ALA A 140 33.58 -20.52 -31.99
N LYS A 141 32.53 -20.90 -32.72
CA LYS A 141 32.60 -21.81 -33.88
C LYS A 141 32.77 -21.10 -35.22
N MET A 142 32.67 -19.77 -35.26
CA MET A 142 32.85 -18.96 -36.46
C MET A 142 34.21 -18.27 -36.53
N GLU A 143 35.01 -18.36 -35.47
CA GLU A 143 36.47 -18.11 -35.45
C GLU A 143 37.23 -19.42 -35.67
#